data_AF-A0A1G9S8M2-F1
#
_entry.id   AF-A0A1G9S8M2-F1
#
_cell.length_a   1.000
_cell.length_b   1.000
_cell.length_c   1.000
_cell.angle_alpha   90.00
_cell.angle_beta   90.00
_cell.angle_gamma   90.00
#
_symmetry.space_group_name_H-M   'P 1'
#
loop_
_entity.id
_entity.type
_entity.pdbx_description
1 polymer ?
#
loop_
_entity_poly.entity_id
_entity_poly.type
_entity_poly.pdbx_seq_one_letter_code
_entity_poly.pdbx_strand_id
1 'polypeptide(L)'
;MQQLFREAHRADLPQLHEVRCSVNENVLSNPARITDQDYEAYLWMRGRGWVCEADGRIVGFAVVDLQAHNVWALFVRPAYAGQGIGKHLHHQMLDWYFRHTTVPLWLSTAPGTRAEAFYRRQGWHDVGRHGAHELKFEMTFEAWQTHRRSPGKPILSQIPTLMANAIIPLMILVAGPYRSGTNDDPTLIEKNVHHMEETALALYRMGHLPVLGEWFALPLIKTAGSTAMGDAIWNELFHPVAIRLIDKCDAILRIGGPSGGADEMVRIGQERGKRILHSLDELTPA
;
A
#
# COMPACT_ATOMS: atom_id res chain seq x y z
N MET A 1 -7.63 -14.83 -28.24
CA MET A 1 -6.76 -13.68 -27.96
C MET A 1 -6.37 -13.78 -26.49
N GLN A 2 -5.08 -13.92 -26.19
CA GLN A 2 -4.63 -14.07 -24.80
C GLN A 2 -4.51 -12.68 -24.17
N GLN A 3 -5.27 -12.43 -23.12
CA GLN A 3 -5.19 -11.20 -22.32
C GLN A 3 -4.26 -11.44 -21.15
N LEU A 4 -3.25 -10.58 -20.98
CA LEU A 4 -2.35 -10.59 -19.84
C LEU A 4 -2.64 -9.39 -18.95
N PHE A 5 -2.94 -9.65 -17.68
CA PHE A 5 -3.13 -8.62 -16.67
C PHE A 5 -1.91 -8.57 -15.75
N ARG A 6 -1.37 -7.37 -15.55
CA ARG A 6 -0.18 -7.16 -14.72
C ARG A 6 -0.16 -5.73 -14.16
N GLU A 7 0.71 -5.50 -13.19
CA GLU A 7 1.01 -4.14 -12.74
C GLU A 7 1.68 -3.31 -13.85
N ALA A 8 1.46 -2.00 -13.80
CA ALA A 8 2.06 -1.07 -14.75
C ALA A 8 3.55 -0.85 -14.45
N HIS A 9 4.35 -0.77 -15.50
CA HIS A 9 5.77 -0.45 -15.46
C HIS A 9 6.04 0.89 -16.15
N ARG A 10 7.20 1.50 -15.88
CA ARG A 10 7.59 2.79 -16.50
C ARG A 10 7.57 2.74 -18.04
N ALA A 11 7.90 1.60 -18.63
CA ALA A 11 7.85 1.42 -20.08
C ALA A 11 6.44 1.47 -20.68
N ASP A 12 5.38 1.33 -19.87
CA ASP A 12 4.00 1.37 -20.35
C ASP A 12 3.46 2.80 -20.53
N LEU A 13 4.14 3.82 -19.98
CA LEU A 13 3.64 5.22 -19.94
C LEU A 13 3.15 5.73 -21.31
N PRO A 14 3.90 5.55 -22.42
CA PRO A 14 3.42 6.00 -23.73
C PRO A 14 2.11 5.32 -24.12
N GLN A 15 1.98 4.01 -23.90
CA GLN A 15 0.77 3.27 -24.26
C GLN A 15 -0.40 3.55 -23.32
N LEU A 16 -0.16 3.83 -22.04
CA LEU A 16 -1.17 4.32 -21.09
C LEU A 16 -1.80 5.62 -21.61
N HIS A 17 -0.96 6.55 -22.06
CA HIS A 17 -1.42 7.81 -22.65
C HIS A 17 -2.20 7.59 -23.95
N GLU A 18 -1.74 6.70 -24.84
CA GLU A 18 -2.49 6.33 -26.04
C GLU A 18 -3.88 5.77 -25.70
N VAL A 19 -3.99 4.86 -24.72
CA VAL A 19 -5.30 4.34 -24.28
C VAL A 19 -6.17 5.49 -23.77
N ARG A 20 -5.61 6.39 -22.95
CA ARG A 20 -6.33 7.55 -22.40
C ARG A 20 -6.87 8.46 -23.49
N CYS A 21 -6.13 8.67 -24.57
CA CYS A 21 -6.55 9.49 -25.71
C CYS A 21 -7.48 8.77 -26.69
N SER A 22 -7.58 7.43 -26.62
CA SER A 22 -8.38 6.64 -27.58
C SER A 22 -9.86 6.48 -27.22
N VAL A 23 -10.28 6.84 -26.01
CA VAL A 23 -11.64 6.58 -25.52
C VAL A 23 -12.66 7.56 -26.10
N ASN A 24 -13.92 7.12 -26.20
CA ASN A 24 -15.01 7.94 -26.74
C ASN A 24 -15.82 8.67 -25.65
N GLU A 25 -15.65 8.28 -24.39
CA GLU A 25 -16.28 8.91 -23.22
C GLU A 25 -15.18 9.54 -22.36
N ASN A 26 -15.47 10.66 -21.71
CA ASN A 26 -14.46 11.43 -20.95
C ASN A 26 -13.23 11.75 -21.83
N VAL A 27 -13.46 12.32 -23.02
CA VAL A 27 -12.36 12.68 -23.94
C VAL A 27 -11.60 13.89 -23.36
N LEU A 28 -10.28 13.82 -23.37
CA LEU A 28 -9.46 14.98 -23.02
C LEU A 28 -9.64 16.07 -24.08
N SER A 29 -10.01 17.28 -23.66
CA SER A 29 -10.07 18.44 -24.57
C SER A 29 -8.71 18.81 -25.16
N ASN A 30 -7.62 18.48 -24.45
CA ASN A 30 -6.24 18.60 -24.91
C ASN A 30 -5.46 17.39 -24.37
N PRO A 31 -4.84 16.55 -25.22
CA PRO A 31 -4.01 15.42 -24.79
C PRO A 31 -2.92 15.79 -23.78
N ALA A 32 -2.32 16.98 -23.92
CA ALA A 32 -1.25 17.46 -23.04
C ALA A 32 -1.73 17.85 -21.62
N ARG A 33 -3.03 17.70 -21.29
CA ARG A 33 -3.54 17.94 -19.92
C ARG A 33 -3.02 16.92 -18.91
N ILE A 34 -2.62 15.75 -19.36
CA ILE A 34 -2.02 14.71 -18.51
C ILE A 34 -0.59 14.51 -18.98
N THR A 35 0.35 14.70 -18.08
CA THR A 35 1.79 14.59 -18.34
C THR A 35 2.33 13.25 -17.82
N ASP A 36 3.53 12.87 -18.25
CA ASP A 36 4.24 11.71 -17.70
C ASP A 36 4.47 11.85 -16.18
N GLN A 37 4.69 13.08 -15.70
CA GLN A 37 4.83 13.36 -14.27
C GLN A 37 3.56 13.05 -13.48
N ASP A 38 2.38 13.33 -14.07
CA ASP A 38 1.10 12.96 -13.45
C ASP A 38 0.98 11.44 -13.33
N TYR A 39 1.26 10.71 -14.42
CA TYR A 39 1.28 9.24 -14.36
C TYR A 39 2.26 8.73 -13.32
N GLU A 40 3.48 9.28 -13.27
CA GLU A 40 4.48 8.86 -12.29
C GLU A 40 3.99 9.05 -10.85
N ALA A 41 3.34 10.18 -10.57
CA ALA A 41 2.76 10.45 -9.27
C ALA A 41 1.71 9.41 -8.90
N TYR A 42 0.71 9.20 -9.76
CA TYR A 42 -0.41 8.30 -9.47
C TYR A 42 -0.03 6.81 -9.49
N LEU A 43 0.98 6.39 -10.26
CA LEU A 43 1.40 4.99 -10.34
C LEU A 43 2.36 4.57 -9.24
N TRP A 44 3.23 5.47 -8.77
CA TRP A 44 4.36 5.09 -7.89
C TRP A 44 4.54 5.95 -6.64
N MET A 45 3.93 7.14 -6.54
CA MET A 45 4.09 7.99 -5.36
C MET A 45 2.89 7.95 -4.42
N ARG A 46 1.67 8.09 -4.96
CA ARG A 46 0.43 8.19 -4.16
C ARG A 46 -0.53 7.02 -4.35
N GLY A 47 -0.23 6.11 -5.28
CA GLY A 47 -1.18 5.10 -5.74
C GLY A 47 -0.53 3.90 -6.40
N ARG A 48 -1.34 3.16 -7.17
CA ARG A 48 -0.89 2.00 -7.96
C ARG A 48 -1.76 1.84 -9.21
N GLY A 49 -1.19 1.22 -10.24
CA GLY A 49 -1.92 0.91 -11.48
C GLY A 49 -1.61 -0.43 -12.10
N TRP A 50 -2.55 -0.87 -12.93
CA TRP A 50 -2.56 -2.16 -13.64
C TRP A 50 -2.89 -1.94 -15.10
N VAL A 51 -2.38 -2.83 -15.94
CA VAL A 51 -2.64 -2.85 -17.38
C VAL A 51 -3.20 -4.20 -17.82
N CYS A 52 -3.94 -4.17 -18.91
CA CYS A 52 -4.29 -5.33 -19.71
C CYS A 52 -3.55 -5.23 -21.04
N GLU A 53 -2.77 -6.25 -21.35
CA GLU A 53 -2.04 -6.40 -22.59
C GLU A 53 -2.71 -7.47 -23.47
N ALA A 54 -2.90 -7.15 -24.74
CA ALA A 54 -3.34 -8.10 -25.75
C ALA A 54 -2.60 -7.80 -27.07
N ASP A 55 -2.16 -8.85 -27.76
CA ASP A 55 -1.41 -8.76 -29.02
C ASP A 55 -0.18 -7.82 -28.93
N GLY A 56 0.54 -7.88 -27.80
CA GLY A 56 1.75 -7.09 -27.54
C GLY A 56 1.51 -5.60 -27.29
N ARG A 57 0.26 -5.19 -27.00
CA ARG A 57 -0.12 -3.79 -26.76
C ARG A 57 -0.98 -3.64 -25.53
N ILE A 58 -0.84 -2.50 -24.84
CA ILE A 58 -1.76 -2.14 -23.76
C ILE A 58 -3.11 -1.75 -24.34
N VAL A 59 -4.14 -2.48 -23.94
CA VAL A 59 -5.53 -2.31 -24.40
C VAL A 59 -6.46 -1.77 -23.33
N GLY A 60 -6.01 -1.74 -22.07
CA GLY A 60 -6.72 -1.09 -20.99
C GLY A 60 -5.83 -0.90 -19.77
N PHE A 61 -6.20 0.02 -18.89
CA PHE A 61 -5.50 0.26 -17.64
C PHE A 61 -6.41 0.80 -16.55
N ALA A 62 -6.00 0.64 -15.30
CA ALA A 62 -6.64 1.22 -14.13
C ALA A 62 -5.59 1.77 -13.17
N VAL A 63 -5.92 2.85 -12.48
CA VAL A 63 -5.06 3.49 -11.48
C VAL A 63 -5.92 4.01 -10.34
N VAL A 64 -5.49 3.74 -9.11
CA VAL A 64 -6.13 4.20 -7.89
C VAL A 64 -5.17 5.03 -7.06
N ASP A 65 -5.72 6.04 -6.39
CA ASP A 65 -5.01 6.96 -5.53
C ASP A 65 -5.36 6.70 -4.05
N LEU A 66 -4.34 6.40 -3.23
CA LEU A 66 -4.49 6.21 -1.79
C LEU A 66 -4.53 7.53 -1.02
N GLN A 67 -4.08 8.64 -1.61
CA GLN A 67 -4.03 9.92 -0.91
C GLN A 67 -5.34 10.69 -1.01
N ALA A 68 -5.95 10.80 -2.19
CA ALA A 68 -7.27 11.43 -2.35
C ALA A 68 -8.43 10.42 -2.32
N HIS A 69 -8.12 9.13 -2.15
CA HIS A 69 -9.09 8.04 -2.08
C HIS A 69 -10.01 7.99 -3.31
N ASN A 70 -9.44 8.10 -4.52
CA ASN A 70 -10.22 8.07 -5.75
C ASN A 70 -9.68 7.15 -6.83
N VAL A 71 -10.56 6.73 -7.74
CA VAL A 71 -10.14 6.11 -9.00
C VAL A 71 -9.64 7.22 -9.91
N TRP A 72 -8.33 7.29 -10.11
CA TRP A 72 -7.74 8.29 -11.01
C TRP A 72 -8.06 7.96 -12.47
N ALA A 73 -7.99 6.67 -12.83
CA ALA A 73 -8.25 6.23 -14.19
C ALA A 73 -8.77 4.80 -14.25
N LEU A 74 -9.71 4.54 -15.16
CA LEU A 74 -10.07 3.19 -15.62
C LEU A 74 -10.52 3.31 -17.07
N PHE A 75 -9.67 2.89 -18.00
CA PHE A 75 -9.91 3.04 -19.43
C PHE A 75 -9.61 1.76 -20.20
N VAL A 76 -10.38 1.51 -21.26
CA VAL A 76 -10.21 0.39 -22.18
C VAL A 76 -10.37 0.93 -23.59
N ARG A 77 -9.47 0.55 -24.49
CA ARG A 77 -9.54 0.92 -25.92
C ARG A 77 -10.90 0.50 -26.49
N PRO A 78 -11.57 1.33 -27.31
CA PRO A 78 -12.93 1.04 -27.80
C PRO A 78 -13.08 -0.34 -28.48
N ALA A 79 -12.10 -0.76 -29.27
CA ALA A 79 -12.09 -2.07 -29.94
C ALA A 79 -12.08 -3.28 -28.98
N TYR A 80 -11.71 -3.06 -27.72
CA TYR A 80 -11.60 -4.08 -26.68
C TYR A 80 -12.72 -3.97 -25.63
N ALA A 81 -13.67 -3.06 -25.83
CA ALA A 81 -14.79 -2.90 -24.93
C ALA A 81 -15.75 -4.10 -24.98
N GLY A 82 -16.45 -4.36 -23.88
CA GLY A 82 -17.39 -5.48 -23.77
C GLY A 82 -16.74 -6.85 -23.54
N GLN A 83 -15.40 -6.94 -23.58
CA GLN A 83 -14.67 -8.21 -23.40
C GLN A 83 -14.31 -8.51 -21.92
N GLY A 84 -14.93 -7.82 -20.96
CA GLY A 84 -14.67 -8.03 -19.52
C GLY A 84 -13.38 -7.39 -18.96
N ILE A 85 -12.53 -6.79 -19.79
CA ILE A 85 -11.25 -6.16 -19.39
C ILE A 85 -11.45 -5.11 -18.29
N GLY A 86 -12.37 -4.15 -18.49
CA GLY A 86 -12.63 -3.09 -17.51
C GLY A 86 -13.11 -3.64 -16.17
N LYS A 87 -13.89 -4.74 -16.18
CA LYS A 87 -14.33 -5.43 -14.96
C LYS A 87 -13.15 -6.08 -14.23
N HIS A 88 -12.25 -6.73 -14.95
CA HIS A 88 -11.10 -7.39 -14.36
C HIS A 88 -10.10 -6.39 -13.77
N LEU A 89 -9.81 -5.30 -14.49
CA LEU A 89 -8.97 -4.20 -13.98
C LEU A 89 -9.60 -3.52 -12.75
N HIS A 90 -10.91 -3.28 -12.79
CA HIS A 90 -11.68 -2.76 -11.65
C HIS A 90 -11.56 -3.64 -10.41
N HIS A 91 -11.67 -4.97 -10.57
CA HIS A 91 -11.56 -5.92 -9.47
C HIS A 91 -10.17 -5.94 -8.86
N GLN A 92 -9.11 -5.99 -9.68
CA GLN A 92 -7.73 -5.92 -9.20
C GLN A 92 -7.46 -4.63 -8.42
N MET A 93 -7.91 -3.50 -8.96
CA MET A 93 -7.75 -2.20 -8.34
C MET A 93 -8.45 -2.12 -6.98
N LEU A 94 -9.71 -2.56 -6.87
CA LEU A 94 -10.44 -2.55 -5.59
C LEU A 94 -9.87 -3.55 -4.58
N ASP A 95 -9.50 -4.76 -5.03
CA ASP A 95 -8.87 -5.75 -4.16
C ASP A 95 -7.55 -5.23 -3.59
N TRP A 96 -6.75 -4.50 -4.38
CA TRP A 96 -5.53 -3.88 -3.87
C TRP A 96 -5.82 -2.70 -2.95
N TYR A 97 -6.72 -1.79 -3.34
CA TYR A 97 -7.04 -0.60 -2.55
C TYR A 97 -7.53 -0.96 -1.15
N PHE A 98 -8.49 -1.88 -1.06
CA PHE A 98 -9.07 -2.32 0.22
C PHE A 98 -8.18 -3.24 1.06
N ARG A 99 -7.00 -3.65 0.55
CA ARG A 99 -5.95 -4.25 1.37
C ARG A 99 -5.12 -3.20 2.14
N HIS A 100 -5.12 -1.95 1.68
CA HIS A 100 -4.28 -0.89 2.26
C HIS A 100 -5.09 0.08 3.12
N THR A 101 -6.41 0.19 2.92
CA THR A 101 -7.28 1.09 3.69
C THR A 101 -8.74 0.64 3.63
N THR A 102 -9.56 1.10 4.56
CA THR A 102 -11.02 0.94 4.56
C THR A 102 -11.77 2.23 4.22
N VAL A 103 -11.05 3.34 3.99
CA VAL A 103 -11.65 4.62 3.60
C VAL A 103 -12.44 4.46 2.29
N PRO A 104 -13.69 4.95 2.19
CA PRO A 104 -14.49 4.84 0.97
C PRO A 104 -13.75 5.39 -0.25
N LEU A 105 -13.71 4.59 -1.32
CA LEU A 105 -13.12 4.99 -2.59
C LEU A 105 -14.18 5.72 -3.40
N TRP A 106 -13.85 6.86 -4.00
CA TRP A 106 -14.77 7.62 -4.84
C TRP A 106 -14.31 7.76 -6.29
N LEU A 107 -15.26 8.08 -7.16
CA LEU A 107 -15.00 8.51 -8.54
C LEU A 107 -16.13 9.39 -9.03
N SER A 108 -15.94 10.02 -10.19
CA SER A 108 -17.03 10.70 -10.90
C SER A 108 -17.07 10.33 -12.38
N THR A 109 -18.25 10.39 -12.97
CA THR A 109 -18.46 10.15 -14.40
C THR A 109 -19.69 10.91 -14.91
N ALA A 110 -19.73 11.24 -16.20
CA ALA A 110 -20.88 11.89 -16.81
C ALA A 110 -22.13 10.97 -16.78
N PRO A 111 -23.33 11.54 -16.59
CA PRO A 111 -24.58 10.78 -16.61
C PRO A 111 -24.90 10.25 -18.01
N GLY A 112 -25.62 9.13 -18.09
CA GLY A 112 -26.03 8.47 -19.34
C GLY A 112 -24.90 7.74 -20.07
N THR A 113 -23.71 7.62 -19.46
CA THR A 113 -22.54 6.98 -20.07
C THR A 113 -22.48 5.48 -19.81
N ARG A 114 -21.70 4.77 -20.62
CA ARG A 114 -21.35 3.36 -20.35
C ARG A 114 -20.59 3.22 -19.04
N ALA A 115 -19.76 4.19 -18.69
CA ALA A 115 -19.08 4.23 -17.40
C ALA A 115 -20.07 4.29 -16.21
N GLU A 116 -21.12 5.11 -16.28
CA GLU A 116 -22.18 5.13 -15.24
C GLU A 116 -22.82 3.74 -15.08
N ALA A 117 -23.31 3.17 -16.18
CA ALA A 117 -23.94 1.85 -16.17
C ALA A 117 -22.98 0.73 -15.73
N PHE A 118 -21.68 0.89 -15.97
CA PHE A 118 -20.64 -0.01 -15.46
C PHE A 118 -20.55 0.09 -13.94
N TYR A 119 -20.34 1.27 -13.37
CA TYR A 119 -20.14 1.42 -11.93
C TYR A 119 -21.38 1.00 -11.11
N ARG A 120 -22.59 1.32 -11.56
CA ARG A 120 -23.83 0.82 -10.91
C ARG A 120 -23.88 -0.70 -10.89
N ARG A 121 -23.58 -1.37 -12.01
CA ARG A 121 -23.54 -2.86 -12.07
C ARG A 121 -22.44 -3.48 -11.23
N GLN A 122 -21.37 -2.72 -10.96
CA GLN A 122 -20.26 -3.15 -10.12
C GLN A 122 -20.49 -2.83 -8.63
N GLY A 123 -21.68 -2.36 -8.25
CA GLY A 123 -22.07 -2.14 -6.85
C GLY A 123 -21.66 -0.80 -6.26
N TRP A 124 -21.28 0.18 -7.09
CA TRP A 124 -20.99 1.53 -6.62
C TRP A 124 -22.28 2.27 -6.29
N HIS A 125 -22.25 3.04 -5.20
CA HIS A 125 -23.37 3.85 -4.74
C HIS A 125 -23.28 5.26 -5.31
N ASP A 126 -24.37 5.74 -5.88
CA ASP A 126 -24.49 7.13 -6.32
C ASP A 126 -24.70 8.02 -5.10
N VAL A 127 -23.82 8.99 -4.90
CA VAL A 127 -23.86 9.94 -3.76
C VAL A 127 -24.15 11.37 -4.21
N GLY A 128 -24.72 11.53 -5.41
CA GLY A 128 -25.12 12.82 -5.97
C GLY A 128 -24.14 13.35 -7.01
N ARG A 129 -23.98 14.67 -7.07
CA ARG A 129 -23.19 15.34 -8.14
C ARG A 129 -21.76 15.65 -7.70
N HIS A 130 -20.83 15.56 -8.64
CA HIS A 130 -19.49 16.10 -8.53
C HIS A 130 -19.32 17.20 -9.60
N GLY A 131 -19.34 18.47 -9.17
CA GLY A 131 -19.41 19.59 -10.10
C GLY A 131 -20.72 19.65 -10.89
N ALA A 132 -20.73 20.39 -12.00
CA ALA A 132 -21.96 20.66 -12.75
C ALA A 132 -22.42 19.47 -13.62
N HIS A 133 -21.50 18.63 -14.08
CA HIS A 133 -21.75 17.70 -15.18
C HIS A 133 -21.51 16.23 -14.85
N GLU A 134 -21.03 15.89 -13.65
CA GLU A 134 -20.71 14.50 -13.30
C GLU A 134 -21.51 14.02 -12.09
N LEU A 135 -21.79 12.72 -12.09
CA LEU A 135 -22.29 11.96 -10.95
C LEU A 135 -21.10 11.46 -10.14
N LYS A 136 -21.19 11.55 -8.81
CA LYS A 136 -20.22 11.00 -7.87
C LYS A 136 -20.67 9.62 -7.43
N PHE A 137 -19.74 8.68 -7.42
CA PHE A 137 -19.94 7.33 -6.94
C PHE A 137 -18.96 7.01 -5.81
N GLU A 138 -19.42 6.19 -4.85
CA GLU A 138 -18.60 5.70 -3.75
C GLU A 138 -18.71 4.17 -3.61
N MET A 139 -17.59 3.56 -3.25
CA MET A 139 -17.47 2.15 -2.89
C MET A 139 -16.90 2.09 -1.48
N THR A 140 -17.63 1.45 -0.55
CA THR A 140 -17.11 1.16 0.79
C THR A 140 -16.48 -0.23 0.82
N PHE A 141 -15.67 -0.49 1.86
CA PHE A 141 -15.08 -1.80 2.10
C PHE A 141 -16.17 -2.89 2.19
N GLU A 142 -17.23 -2.64 2.95
CA GLU A 142 -18.33 -3.59 3.18
C GLU A 142 -19.11 -3.87 1.90
N ALA A 143 -19.38 -2.84 1.11
CA ALA A 143 -20.04 -2.97 -0.19
C ALA A 143 -19.20 -3.82 -1.14
N TRP A 144 -17.88 -3.60 -1.19
CA TRP A 144 -16.97 -4.40 -2.01
C TRP A 144 -16.91 -5.86 -1.56
N GLN A 145 -16.78 -6.12 -0.27
CA GLN A 145 -16.78 -7.49 0.29
C GLN A 145 -18.09 -8.22 -0.04
N THR A 146 -19.22 -7.54 0.04
CA THR A 146 -20.52 -8.10 -0.32
C THR A 146 -20.62 -8.39 -1.82
N HIS A 147 -20.18 -7.47 -2.67
CA HIS A 147 -20.20 -7.64 -4.13
C HIS A 147 -19.33 -8.82 -4.61
N ARG A 148 -18.23 -9.11 -3.90
CA ARG A 148 -17.36 -10.28 -4.19
C ARG A 148 -18.03 -11.61 -3.85
N ARG A 149 -18.92 -11.64 -2.86
CA ARG A 149 -19.54 -12.87 -2.32
C ARG A 149 -20.84 -13.30 -3.04
N SER A 150 -21.35 -12.52 -3.99
CA SER A 150 -22.65 -12.83 -4.63
C SER A 150 -22.65 -14.12 -5.49
N PRO A 151 -23.66 -15.01 -5.39
CA PRO A 151 -23.72 -16.29 -6.11
C PRO A 151 -23.87 -16.10 -7.63
N GLY A 152 -23.20 -16.93 -8.45
CA GLY A 152 -23.41 -17.00 -9.91
C GLY A 152 -22.28 -16.47 -10.80
N LYS A 153 -21.13 -16.06 -10.24
CA LYS A 153 -19.90 -15.80 -11.00
C LYS A 153 -19.02 -17.07 -10.95
N PRO A 154 -18.52 -17.58 -12.08
CA PRO A 154 -17.72 -18.80 -12.09
C PRO A 154 -16.50 -18.65 -11.18
N ILE A 155 -16.35 -19.67 -10.33
CA ILE A 155 -15.25 -19.90 -9.41
C ILE A 155 -13.98 -20.10 -10.25
N LEU A 156 -13.30 -19.00 -10.58
CA LEU A 156 -11.82 -18.99 -10.65
C LEU A 156 -11.25 -18.77 -9.24
N SER A 157 -11.94 -19.33 -8.23
CA SER A 157 -11.66 -19.21 -6.82
C SER A 157 -11.32 -20.58 -6.24
N GLN A 158 -10.05 -20.97 -6.38
CA GLN A 158 -9.38 -21.74 -5.34
C GLN A 158 -8.32 -20.92 -4.58
N ILE A 159 -8.23 -19.60 -4.81
CA ILE A 159 -7.43 -18.69 -3.96
C ILE A 159 -8.15 -17.33 -3.91
N PRO A 160 -9.33 -17.18 -3.28
CA PRO A 160 -9.42 -16.25 -2.15
C PRO A 160 -10.64 -16.51 -1.25
N THR A 161 -10.53 -17.43 -0.30
CA THR A 161 -11.38 -17.41 0.92
C THR A 161 -10.52 -17.45 2.18
N LEU A 162 -9.27 -17.90 2.06
CA LEU A 162 -8.24 -17.64 3.07
C LEU A 162 -7.86 -16.15 3.16
N MET A 163 -8.04 -15.34 2.09
CA MET A 163 -7.54 -13.95 2.05
C MET A 163 -8.50 -12.87 2.54
N ALA A 164 -9.79 -13.18 2.76
CA ALA A 164 -10.72 -12.24 3.39
C ALA A 164 -10.54 -12.19 4.93
N ASN A 165 -9.88 -13.20 5.47
CA ASN A 165 -9.37 -13.27 6.86
C ASN A 165 -7.84 -13.39 6.90
N ALA A 166 -7.12 -13.32 5.78
CA ALA A 166 -5.66 -13.33 5.83
C ALA A 166 -5.26 -11.94 6.26
N ILE A 167 -4.85 -11.86 7.51
CA ILE A 167 -4.22 -10.68 8.01
C ILE A 167 -2.88 -10.62 7.28
N ILE A 168 -2.66 -9.53 6.56
CA ILE A 168 -1.45 -9.38 5.74
C ILE A 168 -0.27 -9.35 6.71
N PRO A 169 0.74 -10.23 6.56
CA PRO A 169 1.96 -10.15 7.34
C PRO A 169 2.57 -8.74 7.21
N LEU A 170 2.65 -8.02 8.31
CA LEU A 170 3.27 -6.69 8.38
C LEU A 170 4.75 -6.84 8.69
N MET A 171 5.59 -5.98 8.14
CA MET A 171 6.95 -5.76 8.65
C MET A 171 6.89 -4.73 9.78
N ILE A 172 7.25 -5.12 11.00
CA ILE A 172 7.05 -4.31 12.20
C ILE A 172 8.40 -4.04 12.87
N LEU A 173 8.76 -2.76 12.99
CA LEU A 173 9.93 -2.32 13.73
C LEU A 173 9.62 -2.32 15.24
N VAL A 174 10.34 -3.12 16.02
CA VAL A 174 10.27 -3.08 17.49
C VAL A 174 11.17 -1.94 17.98
N ALA A 175 10.56 -0.90 18.54
CA ALA A 175 11.24 0.26 19.09
C ALA A 175 11.22 0.20 20.63
N GLY A 176 12.33 -0.25 21.22
CA GLY A 176 12.47 -0.39 22.67
C GLY A 176 13.73 0.27 23.23
N PRO A 177 13.87 0.35 24.57
CA PRO A 177 15.03 0.92 25.21
C PRO A 177 16.25 0.02 25.04
N TYR A 178 17.14 0.26 24.07
CA TYR A 178 18.41 -0.50 24.00
C TYR A 178 19.28 -0.25 25.24
N ARG A 179 19.71 1.00 25.43
CA ARG A 179 20.59 1.42 26.54
C ARG A 179 19.88 2.19 27.66
N SER A 180 18.65 2.65 27.44
CA SER A 180 17.97 3.51 28.40
C SER A 180 17.72 2.78 29.72
N GLY A 181 18.06 3.43 30.84
CA GLY A 181 17.93 2.83 32.17
C GLY A 181 19.01 1.82 32.56
N THR A 182 20.07 1.66 31.74
CA THR A 182 21.13 0.66 31.98
C THR A 182 22.42 1.24 32.57
N ASN A 183 22.64 2.56 32.43
CA ASN A 183 23.95 3.19 32.69
C ASN A 183 25.10 2.48 31.96
N ASP A 184 24.84 2.00 30.75
CA ASP A 184 25.75 1.23 29.91
C ASP A 184 26.24 -0.09 30.55
N ASP A 185 25.52 -0.61 31.56
CA ASP A 185 25.75 -1.94 32.11
C ASP A 185 25.42 -3.01 31.05
N PRO A 186 26.39 -3.86 30.65
CA PRO A 186 26.18 -4.84 29.59
C PRO A 186 25.06 -5.85 29.90
N THR A 187 24.89 -6.23 31.17
CA THR A 187 23.87 -7.20 31.60
C THR A 187 22.47 -6.59 31.48
N LEU A 188 22.33 -5.31 31.82
CA LEU A 188 21.05 -4.61 31.67
C LEU A 188 20.72 -4.32 30.20
N ILE A 189 21.73 -4.01 29.38
CA ILE A 189 21.56 -3.90 27.92
C ILE A 189 21.10 -5.24 27.33
N GLU A 190 21.74 -6.35 27.71
CA GLU A 190 21.34 -7.68 27.25
C GLU A 190 19.90 -8.02 27.64
N LYS A 191 19.47 -7.70 28.87
CA LYS A 191 18.07 -7.84 29.29
C LYS A 191 17.10 -7.02 28.46
N ASN A 192 17.46 -5.78 28.13
CA ASN A 192 16.66 -4.93 27.27
C ASN A 192 16.53 -5.49 25.86
N VAL A 193 17.64 -5.96 25.28
CA VAL A 193 17.65 -6.62 23.96
C VAL A 193 16.78 -7.88 23.99
N HIS A 194 16.93 -8.71 25.02
CA HIS A 194 16.12 -9.92 25.18
C HIS A 194 14.61 -9.61 25.21
N HIS A 195 14.18 -8.57 25.93
CA HIS A 195 12.77 -8.15 25.93
C HIS A 195 12.30 -7.77 24.51
N MET A 196 13.11 -7.01 23.77
CA MET A 196 12.78 -6.65 22.38
C MET A 196 12.72 -7.89 21.47
N GLU A 197 13.59 -8.87 21.68
CA GLU A 197 13.60 -10.14 20.95
C GLU A 197 12.41 -11.04 21.31
N GLU A 198 11.99 -11.08 22.57
CA GLU A 198 10.76 -11.77 23.00
C GLU A 198 9.52 -11.15 22.33
N THR A 199 9.49 -9.83 22.22
CA THR A 199 8.45 -9.11 21.50
C THR A 199 8.48 -9.45 20.00
N ALA A 200 9.66 -9.45 19.39
CA ALA A 200 9.84 -9.86 18.00
C ALA A 200 9.35 -11.30 17.77
N LEU A 201 9.68 -12.22 18.67
CA LEU A 201 9.21 -13.60 18.61
C LEU A 201 7.68 -13.68 18.72
N ALA A 202 7.07 -12.87 19.58
CA ALA A 202 5.61 -12.78 19.68
C ALA A 202 4.99 -12.30 18.35
N LEU A 203 5.53 -11.24 17.75
CA LEU A 203 5.11 -10.76 16.43
C LEU A 203 5.26 -11.82 15.33
N TYR A 204 6.37 -12.55 15.32
CA TYR A 204 6.59 -13.65 14.38
C TYR A 204 5.57 -14.78 14.56
N ARG A 205 5.23 -15.13 15.80
CA ARG A 205 4.19 -16.13 16.11
C ARG A 205 2.80 -15.65 15.72
N MET A 206 2.57 -14.33 15.74
CA MET A 206 1.39 -13.69 15.17
C MET A 206 1.47 -13.58 13.64
N GLY A 207 2.45 -14.21 12.98
CA GLY A 207 2.57 -14.26 11.52
C GLY A 207 3.04 -12.97 10.85
N HIS A 208 3.53 -12.01 11.63
CA HIS A 208 4.19 -10.80 11.13
C HIS A 208 5.70 -10.99 10.99
N LEU A 209 6.38 -10.08 10.30
CA LEU A 209 7.84 -10.07 10.20
C LEU A 209 8.43 -9.00 11.14
N PRO A 210 9.00 -9.38 12.29
CA PRO A 210 9.61 -8.42 13.20
C PRO A 210 10.98 -7.94 12.69
N VAL A 211 11.34 -6.72 13.08
CA VAL A 211 12.64 -6.10 12.79
C VAL A 211 13.10 -5.33 14.03
N LEU A 212 14.39 -5.43 14.36
CA LEU A 212 15.07 -4.56 15.33
C LEU A 212 16.18 -3.78 14.60
N GLY A 213 16.45 -2.54 15.04
CA GLY A 213 17.53 -1.74 14.47
C GLY A 213 18.91 -2.36 14.72
N GLU A 214 19.08 -2.91 15.92
CA GLU A 214 20.31 -3.50 16.45
C GLU A 214 20.79 -4.70 15.61
N TRP A 215 19.86 -5.50 15.07
CA TRP A 215 20.18 -6.64 14.22
C TRP A 215 20.95 -6.25 12.96
N PHE A 216 20.72 -5.03 12.46
CA PHE A 216 21.42 -4.49 11.30
C PHE A 216 22.61 -3.64 11.72
N ALA A 217 22.42 -2.78 12.73
CA ALA A 217 23.45 -1.83 13.14
C ALA A 217 24.66 -2.50 13.78
N LEU A 218 24.47 -3.43 14.72
CA LEU A 218 25.58 -3.99 15.52
C LEU A 218 26.58 -4.77 14.67
N PRO A 219 26.18 -5.66 13.73
CA PRO A 219 27.14 -6.32 12.85
C PRO A 219 27.92 -5.34 11.97
N LEU A 220 27.28 -4.27 11.48
CA LEU A 220 27.91 -3.25 10.66
C LEU A 220 28.91 -2.42 11.47
N ILE A 221 28.53 -1.97 12.67
CA ILE A 221 29.38 -1.24 13.62
C ILE A 221 30.64 -2.04 13.96
N LYS A 222 30.46 -3.32 14.28
CA LYS A 222 31.58 -4.24 14.55
C LYS A 222 32.49 -4.38 13.34
N THR A 223 31.91 -4.56 12.15
CA THR A 223 32.67 -4.73 10.90
C THR A 223 33.43 -3.46 10.51
N ALA A 224 32.84 -2.29 10.75
CA ALA A 224 33.46 -0.99 10.51
C ALA A 224 34.61 -0.68 11.49
N GLY A 225 34.77 -1.46 12.57
CA GLY A 225 35.88 -1.32 13.51
C GLY A 225 35.61 -0.37 14.67
N SER A 226 34.34 -0.16 15.03
CA SER A 226 33.99 0.54 16.27
C SER A 226 34.60 -0.17 17.47
N THR A 227 35.12 0.62 18.41
CA THR A 227 35.83 0.13 19.60
C THR A 227 35.10 0.45 20.89
N ALA A 228 34.18 1.41 20.86
CA ALA A 228 33.40 1.84 22.02
C ALA A 228 32.02 2.36 21.61
N MET A 229 31.02 2.15 22.47
CA MET A 229 29.72 2.77 22.31
C MET A 229 29.86 4.30 22.30
N GLY A 230 29.20 4.97 21.37
CA GLY A 230 29.27 6.42 21.21
C GLY A 230 30.50 6.95 20.48
N ASP A 231 31.39 6.08 19.97
CA ASP A 231 32.43 6.52 19.04
C ASP A 231 31.84 7.00 17.69
N ALA A 232 32.69 7.54 16.82
CA ALA A 232 32.24 8.12 15.55
C ALA A 232 31.47 7.11 14.68
N ILE A 233 31.95 5.86 14.62
CA ILE A 233 31.35 4.78 13.83
C ILE A 233 30.01 4.36 14.44
N TRP A 234 29.96 4.25 15.76
CA TRP A 234 28.72 3.96 16.48
C TRP A 234 27.66 5.02 16.19
N ASN A 235 27.99 6.31 16.31
CA ASN A 235 27.04 7.40 16.09
C ASN A 235 26.60 7.52 14.63
N GLU A 236 27.49 7.20 13.69
CA GLU A 236 27.19 7.14 12.25
C GLU A 236 26.16 6.04 11.92
N LEU A 237 26.23 4.89 12.60
CA LEU A 237 25.49 3.70 12.19
C LEU A 237 24.30 3.37 13.08
N PHE A 238 24.45 3.42 14.41
CA PHE A 238 23.49 2.82 15.34
C PHE A 238 22.06 3.34 15.15
N HIS A 239 21.88 4.65 15.30
CA HIS A 239 20.57 5.29 15.15
C HIS A 239 20.17 5.49 13.67
N PRO A 240 21.05 5.93 12.76
CA PRO A 240 20.69 6.12 11.36
C PRO A 240 20.24 4.85 10.64
N VAL A 241 20.78 3.67 10.98
CA VAL A 241 20.30 2.39 10.42
C VAL A 241 18.84 2.14 10.81
N ALA A 242 18.47 2.36 12.08
CA ALA A 242 17.09 2.21 12.55
C ALA A 242 16.13 3.18 11.83
N ILE A 243 16.54 4.45 11.63
CA ILE A 243 15.76 5.43 10.87
C ILE A 243 15.54 5.00 9.41
N ARG A 244 16.52 4.37 8.77
CA ARG A 244 16.38 3.85 7.40
C ARG A 244 15.41 2.66 7.33
N LEU A 245 15.34 1.85 8.38
CA LEU A 245 14.42 0.71 8.45
C LEU A 245 12.96 1.15 8.53
N ILE A 246 12.66 2.31 9.13
CA ILE A 246 11.30 2.86 9.23
C ILE A 246 10.62 2.89 7.86
N ASP A 247 11.33 3.30 6.79
CA ASP A 247 10.75 3.40 5.45
C ASP A 247 10.30 2.05 4.88
N LYS A 248 10.92 0.95 5.35
CA LYS A 248 10.66 -0.41 4.90
C LYS A 248 9.61 -1.14 5.75
N CYS A 249 9.30 -0.62 6.93
CA CYS A 249 8.32 -1.21 7.83
C CYS A 249 6.92 -0.64 7.57
N ASP A 250 5.90 -1.44 7.85
CA ASP A 250 4.48 -1.06 7.80
C ASP A 250 4.05 -0.37 9.11
N ALA A 251 4.63 -0.80 10.23
CA ALA A 251 4.34 -0.28 11.56
C ALA A 251 5.58 -0.21 12.46
N ILE A 252 5.46 0.56 13.53
CA ILE A 252 6.43 0.63 14.63
C ILE A 252 5.70 0.24 15.93
N LEU A 253 6.23 -0.73 16.65
CA LEU A 253 5.74 -1.12 17.97
C LEU A 253 6.66 -0.56 19.05
N ARG A 254 6.17 0.42 19.81
CA ARG A 254 6.89 1.06 20.91
C ARG A 254 6.71 0.27 22.20
N ILE A 255 7.79 -0.28 22.77
CA ILE A 255 7.74 -1.13 23.97
C ILE A 255 8.68 -0.69 25.09
N GLY A 256 8.39 -1.09 26.34
CA GLY A 256 9.26 -0.83 27.48
C GLY A 256 9.21 0.61 27.99
N GLY A 257 10.20 0.98 28.80
CA GLY A 257 10.25 2.28 29.52
C GLY A 257 10.74 3.47 28.69
N PRO A 258 11.06 4.60 29.35
CA PRO A 258 11.56 5.83 28.70
C PRO A 258 12.77 5.55 27.81
N SER A 259 12.74 6.05 26.57
CA SER A 259 13.86 5.89 25.65
C SER A 259 13.84 6.90 24.52
N GLY A 260 14.77 7.86 24.55
CA GLY A 260 14.86 8.90 23.53
C GLY A 260 15.02 8.35 22.11
N GLY A 261 15.78 7.25 21.92
CA GLY A 261 15.96 6.63 20.61
C GLY A 261 14.66 5.99 20.09
N ALA A 262 13.94 5.26 20.93
CA ALA A 262 12.66 4.66 20.55
C ALA A 262 11.57 5.72 20.33
N ASP A 263 11.54 6.77 21.16
CA ASP A 263 10.59 7.88 21.03
C ASP A 263 10.84 8.70 19.76
N GLU A 264 12.11 8.86 19.36
CA GLU A 264 12.46 9.48 18.09
C GLU A 264 12.03 8.64 16.89
N MET A 265 12.21 7.31 16.95
CA MET A 265 11.71 6.41 15.90
C MET A 265 10.19 6.51 15.76
N VAL A 266 9.45 6.60 16.87
CA VAL A 266 7.99 6.83 16.84
C VAL A 266 7.67 8.15 16.16
N ARG A 267 8.32 9.26 16.56
CA ARG A 267 8.09 10.58 15.95
C ARG A 267 8.33 10.56 14.44
N ILE A 268 9.47 10.01 14.00
CA ILE A 268 9.81 9.91 12.57
C ILE A 268 8.82 9.00 11.84
N GLY A 269 8.40 7.88 12.46
CA GLY A 269 7.38 7.00 11.91
C GLY A 269 6.05 7.72 11.68
N GLN A 270 5.60 8.53 12.64
CA GLN A 270 4.39 9.34 12.52
C GLN A 270 4.50 10.35 11.38
N GLU A 271 5.63 11.06 11.30
CA GLU A 271 5.91 12.02 10.20
C GLU A 271 5.89 11.36 8.82
N ARG A 272 6.22 10.06 8.75
CA ARG A 272 6.21 9.25 7.53
C ARG A 272 4.93 8.44 7.33
N GLY A 273 3.89 8.71 8.12
CA GLY A 273 2.58 8.06 7.99
C GLY A 273 2.57 6.56 8.37
N LYS A 274 3.54 6.10 9.15
CA LYS A 274 3.60 4.71 9.63
C LYS A 274 2.60 4.50 10.76
N ARG A 275 2.05 3.29 10.86
CA ARG A 275 1.21 2.90 11.99
C ARG A 275 2.05 2.79 13.25
N ILE A 276 1.67 3.50 14.31
CA ILE A 276 2.33 3.40 15.62
C ILE A 276 1.46 2.52 16.53
N LEU A 277 2.10 1.54 17.15
CA LEU A 277 1.48 0.59 18.07
C LEU A 277 2.15 0.75 19.43
N HIS A 278 1.36 0.64 20.49
CA HIS A 278 1.83 0.70 21.87
C HIS A 278 1.59 -0.63 22.61
N SER A 279 0.80 -1.53 22.04
CA SER A 279 0.62 -2.91 22.51
C SER A 279 0.50 -3.89 21.34
N LEU A 280 0.85 -5.16 21.61
CA LEU A 280 0.55 -6.28 20.71
C LEU A 280 -0.95 -6.48 20.50
N ASP A 281 -1.79 -6.07 21.46
CA ASP A 281 -3.26 -6.21 21.38
C ASP A 281 -3.89 -5.35 20.29
N GLU A 282 -3.16 -4.35 19.80
CA GLU A 282 -3.58 -3.54 18.66
C GLU A 282 -3.39 -4.26 17.32
N LEU A 283 -2.69 -5.41 17.31
CA LEU A 283 -2.50 -6.25 16.15
C LEU A 283 -3.52 -7.39 16.12
N THR A 284 -3.93 -7.75 14.92
CA THR A 284 -4.67 -8.99 14.68
C THR A 284 -3.66 -10.04 14.20
N PRO A 285 -3.71 -11.31 14.63
CA PRO A 285 -2.74 -12.33 14.18
C PRO A 285 -2.85 -12.67 12.68
N ALA A 286 -1.76 -12.56 11.92
CA ALA A 286 -1.61 -12.81 10.47
C ALA A 286 -2.14 -14.17 9.98
#